data_AF-A0A183KRT6-F1
#
_entry.id   AF-A0A183KRT6-F1
#
_cell.length_a   1.000
_cell.length_b   1.000
_cell.length_c   1.000
_cell.angle_alpha   90.00
_cell.angle_beta   90.00
_cell.angle_gamma   90.00
#
_symmetry.space_group_name_H-M   'P 1'
#
loop_
_entity.id
_entity.type
_entity.pdbx_description
1 polymer ?
#
loop_
_entity_poly.entity_id
_entity_poly.type
_entity_poly.pdbx_seq_one_letter_code
_entity_poly.pdbx_strand_id
1 'polypeptide(L)'
;MVDRELVIFRRPSNVSSGESFVDDLPDEFFEHTEEDIRKLMRSYRNEWAENQPLQTSTMRSEARHKSYSKYCRAIIQFHWVDNLIVQACFLPTEKGLFL
;
A
#
# COMPACT_ATOMS: atom_id res chain seq x y z
N MET A 1 -18.11 3.12 -17.23
CA MET A 1 -16.69 3.13 -17.66
C MET A 1 -15.98 4.16 -16.82
N VAL A 2 -14.88 3.81 -16.18
CA VAL A 2 -14.01 4.78 -15.51
C VAL A 2 -13.15 5.44 -16.58
N ASP A 3 -13.05 6.77 -16.55
CA ASP A 3 -12.08 7.48 -17.37
C ASP A 3 -10.67 7.07 -16.95
N ARG A 4 -9.81 6.76 -17.91
CA ARG A 4 -8.46 6.28 -17.64
C ARG A 4 -7.58 7.36 -17.06
N GLU A 5 -7.93 8.64 -17.24
CA GLU A 5 -7.15 9.78 -16.76
C GLU A 5 -5.65 9.55 -17.04
N LEU A 6 -5.34 9.21 -18.30
CA LEU A 6 -4.00 8.76 -18.70
C LEU A 6 -3.00 9.91 -18.54
N VAL A 7 -1.98 9.70 -17.71
CA VAL A 7 -0.89 10.66 -17.51
C VAL A 7 0.43 9.98 -17.82
N ILE A 8 1.25 10.65 -18.62
CA ILE A 8 2.60 10.21 -18.95
C ILE A 8 3.58 11.24 -18.39
N PHE A 9 4.50 10.78 -17.55
CA PHE A 9 5.53 11.63 -16.98
C PHE A 9 6.87 10.89 -16.91
N ARG A 10 7.97 11.64 -16.87
CA ARG A 10 9.28 11.05 -16.59
C ARG A 10 9.54 11.11 -15.10
N ARG A 11 9.93 9.98 -14.52
CA ARG A 11 10.52 9.97 -13.19
C ARG A 11 11.79 10.84 -13.25
N PRO A 12 11.93 11.84 -12.37
CA PRO A 12 13.17 12.63 -12.32
C PRO A 12 14.33 11.67 -12.05
N SER A 13 15.27 11.59 -12.99
CA SER A 13 16.50 10.77 -12.89
C SER A 13 17.48 11.34 -11.87
N ASN A 14 17.32 12.61 -11.57
CA ASN A 14 17.94 13.34 -10.51
C ASN A 14 16.99 13.37 -9.31
N VAL A 15 17.30 12.55 -8.31
CA VAL A 15 17.26 13.04 -6.95
C VAL A 15 18.22 14.24 -6.93
N SER A 16 17.75 15.40 -7.39
CA SER A 16 18.40 16.66 -7.09
C SER A 16 18.22 16.79 -5.59
N SER A 17 19.21 16.27 -4.87
CA SER A 17 19.58 16.61 -3.51
C SER A 17 19.40 18.12 -3.32
N GLY A 18 18.21 18.52 -2.88
CA GLY A 18 17.74 19.91 -2.99
C GLY A 18 16.43 20.18 -2.28
N GLU A 19 15.67 19.14 -1.93
CA GLU A 19 14.86 19.16 -0.73
C GLU A 19 15.59 18.36 0.34
N SER A 20 16.03 19.07 1.37
CA SER A 20 16.31 18.58 2.72
C SER A 20 15.12 17.76 3.26
N PHE A 21 15.22 17.26 4.50
CA PHE A 21 14.13 16.60 5.25
C PHE A 21 14.13 15.06 5.22
N VAL A 22 15.30 14.46 5.40
CA VAL A 22 15.50 13.85 6.72
C VAL A 22 16.52 14.75 7.39
N ASP A 23 16.05 15.72 8.18
CA ASP A 23 16.90 16.16 9.30
C ASP A 23 17.31 14.87 10.00
N ASP A 24 18.58 14.74 10.35
CA ASP A 24 19.07 13.58 11.09
C ASP A 24 18.13 13.35 12.27
N LEU A 25 17.32 12.29 12.15
CA LEU A 25 16.28 12.00 13.11
C LEU A 25 16.98 11.72 14.44
N PRO A 26 16.51 12.29 15.55
CA PRO A 26 17.13 12.06 16.84
C PRO A 26 17.07 10.57 17.21
N ASP A 27 18.05 10.08 17.94
CA ASP A 27 18.15 8.65 18.31
C ASP A 27 16.91 8.17 19.07
N GLU A 28 16.28 9.06 19.86
CA GLU A 28 15.06 8.80 20.62
C GLU A 28 13.86 8.41 19.73
N PHE A 29 13.85 8.76 18.44
CA PHE A 29 12.82 8.30 17.50
C PHE A 29 12.88 6.79 17.27
N PHE A 30 14.07 6.19 17.35
CA PHE A 30 14.29 4.77 17.14
C PHE A 30 14.17 3.96 18.44
N GLU A 31 14.13 4.64 19.59
CA GLU A 31 13.89 4.02 20.89
C GLU A 31 12.41 3.66 21.06
N HIS A 32 12.15 2.47 21.59
CA HIS A 32 10.77 2.03 21.83
C HIS A 32 10.24 2.62 23.13
N THR A 33 9.04 3.19 23.09
CA THR A 33 8.33 3.59 24.31
C THR A 33 7.73 2.37 25.02
N GLU A 34 7.39 2.52 26.30
CA GLU A 34 6.67 1.48 27.04
C GLU A 34 5.33 1.11 26.38
N GLU A 35 4.65 2.07 25.74
CA GLU A 35 3.40 1.80 25.02
C GLU A 35 3.64 0.98 23.75
N ASP A 36 4.74 1.20 23.03
CA ASP A 36 5.07 0.40 21.85
C ASP A 36 5.36 -1.05 22.22
N ILE A 37 6.09 -1.26 23.32
CA ILE A 37 6.33 -2.59 23.89
C ILE A 37 5.01 -3.22 24.33
N ARG A 38 4.13 -2.47 24.99
CA ARG A 38 2.80 -2.95 25.42
C ARG A 38 1.90 -3.33 24.23
N LYS A 39 1.97 -2.58 23.12
CA LYS A 39 1.26 -2.91 21.87
C LYS A 39 1.83 -4.16 21.23
N LEU A 40 3.16 -4.26 21.14
CA LEU A 40 3.86 -5.43 20.58
C LEU A 40 3.48 -6.71 21.33
N MET A 41 3.53 -6.68 22.67
CA MET A 41 3.16 -7.83 23.51
C MET A 41 1.69 -8.21 23.35
N ARG A 42 0.77 -7.23 23.22
CA ARG A 42 -0.65 -7.49 22.94
C ARG A 42 -0.84 -8.14 21.57
N SER A 43 -0.18 -7.63 20.53
CA SER A 43 -0.22 -8.20 19.18
C SER A 43 0.30 -9.63 19.14
N TYR A 44 1.45 -9.89 19.77
CA TYR A 44 2.04 -11.22 19.87
C TYR A 44 1.10 -12.20 20.57
N ARG A 45 0.51 -11.81 21.72
CA ARG A 45 -0.46 -12.65 22.43
C ARG A 45 -1.71 -12.97 21.60
N ASN A 46 -2.16 -12.03 20.77
CA ASN A 46 -3.32 -12.24 19.91
C ASN A 46 -3.01 -13.17 18.73
N GLU A 47 -1.79 -13.12 18.17
CA GLU A 47 -1.36 -14.00 17.09
C GLU A 47 -1.12 -15.44 17.57
N TRP A 48 -0.55 -15.58 18.77
CA TRP A 48 -0.29 -16.88 19.40
C TRP A 48 -1.50 -17.48 20.12
N ALA A 49 -2.61 -16.74 20.22
CA ALA A 49 -3.87 -17.33 20.60
C ALA A 49 -4.28 -18.31 19.48
N GLU A 50 -4.01 -19.61 19.68
CA GLU A 50 -4.19 -20.75 18.75
C GLU A 50 -5.62 -20.89 18.15
N ASN A 51 -6.56 -20.03 18.53
CA ASN A 51 -7.96 -20.07 18.14
C ASN A 51 -8.29 -19.09 17.01
N GLN A 52 -7.44 -18.95 15.98
CA GLN A 52 -7.90 -18.27 14.77
C GLN A 52 -8.97 -19.13 14.09
N PRO A 53 -10.20 -18.62 13.90
CA PRO A 53 -11.26 -19.41 13.30
C PRO A 53 -10.92 -19.72 11.83
N LEU A 54 -11.27 -20.94 11.40
CA LEU A 54 -11.14 -21.34 10.00
C LEU A 54 -11.85 -20.33 9.09
N GLN A 55 -11.11 -19.73 8.16
CA GLN A 55 -11.72 -18.84 7.18
C GLN A 55 -12.45 -19.65 6.11
N THR A 56 -13.76 -19.44 5.99
CA THR A 56 -14.58 -20.07 4.93
C THR A 56 -14.39 -19.37 3.60
N SER A 57 -14.80 -20.01 2.51
CA SER A 57 -14.80 -19.38 1.17
C SER A 57 -15.60 -18.07 1.15
N THR A 58 -16.75 -18.05 1.84
CA THR A 58 -17.59 -16.87 1.99
C THR A 58 -16.87 -15.75 2.75
N MET A 59 -16.23 -16.06 3.89
CA MET A 59 -15.46 -15.08 4.66
C MET A 59 -14.34 -14.45 3.82
N ARG A 60 -13.63 -15.26 3.02
CA ARG A 60 -12.57 -14.75 2.13
C ARG A 60 -13.12 -13.86 1.01
N SER A 61 -14.25 -14.25 0.41
CA SER A 61 -14.90 -13.46 -0.64
C SER A 61 -15.40 -12.12 -0.11
N GLU A 62 -16.06 -12.12 1.04
CA GLU A 62 -16.55 -10.90 1.70
C GLU A 62 -15.42 -9.99 2.16
N ALA A 63 -14.35 -10.55 2.72
CA ALA A 63 -13.16 -9.77 3.10
C ALA A 63 -12.54 -9.08 1.87
N ARG A 64 -12.41 -9.82 0.76
CA ARG A 64 -11.91 -9.27 -0.51
C ARG A 64 -12.83 -8.17 -1.04
N HIS A 65 -14.14 -8.39 -1.04
CA HIS A 65 -15.12 -7.39 -1.47
C HIS A 65 -15.06 -6.13 -0.60
N LYS A 66 -15.01 -6.27 0.72
CA LYS A 66 -14.87 -5.15 1.67
C LYS A 66 -13.58 -4.38 1.47
N SER A 67 -12.48 -5.06 1.16
CA SER A 67 -11.20 -4.40 0.88
C SER A 67 -11.26 -3.55 -0.38
N TYR A 68 -11.90 -4.06 -1.45
CA TYR A 68 -12.03 -3.31 -2.70
C TYR A 68 -13.12 -2.23 -2.66
N SER A 69 -14.21 -2.43 -1.93
CA SER A 69 -15.30 -1.44 -1.83
C SER A 69 -14.88 -0.15 -1.13
N LYS A 70 -13.80 -0.18 -0.33
CA LYS A 70 -13.23 1.01 0.32
C LYS A 70 -12.62 1.99 -0.68
N TYR A 71 -12.22 1.51 -1.85
CA TYR A 71 -11.55 2.32 -2.86
C TYR A 71 -12.46 2.46 -4.07
N CYS A 72 -12.74 3.70 -4.47
CA CYS A 72 -13.55 3.96 -5.67
C CYS A 72 -12.75 3.77 -6.97
N ARG A 73 -11.41 3.82 -6.87
CA ARG A 73 -10.47 3.72 -8.00
C ARG A 73 -9.18 3.05 -7.58
N ALA A 74 -8.52 2.42 -8.54
CA ALA A 74 -7.16 1.91 -8.45
C ALA A 74 -6.29 2.67 -9.46
N ILE A 75 -5.11 3.12 -9.03
CA ILE A 75 -4.14 3.80 -9.89
C ILE A 75 -3.03 2.79 -10.19
N ILE A 76 -2.79 2.50 -11.47
CA ILE A 76 -1.73 1.59 -11.90
C ILE A 76 -0.68 2.42 -12.65
N GLN A 77 0.59 2.22 -12.29
CA GLN A 77 1.74 2.86 -12.92
C GLN A 77 2.56 1.79 -13.65
N PHE A 78 2.75 1.99 -14.95
CA PHE A 78 3.63 1.18 -15.79
C PHE A 78 4.96 1.90 -15.94
N HIS A 79 6.05 1.20 -15.61
CA HIS A 79 7.39 1.78 -15.57
C HIS A 79 8.21 1.21 -16.74
N TRP A 80 8.70 2.09 -17.61
CA TRP A 80 9.64 1.73 -18.67
C TRP A 80 11.09 1.97 -18.24
N VAL A 81 11.99 1.36 -19.00
CA VAL A 81 13.45 1.40 -18.79
C VAL A 81 14.06 2.80 -18.93
N ASP A 82 13.38 3.73 -19.61
CA ASP A 82 13.81 5.11 -19.86
C ASP A 82 13.26 6.11 -18.84
N ASN A 83 12.85 5.63 -17.65
CA ASN A 83 12.19 6.41 -16.60
C ASN A 83 10.83 6.98 -17.00
N LEU A 84 10.24 6.54 -18.11
CA LEU A 84 8.88 6.89 -18.45
C LEU A 84 7.91 6.14 -17.55
N ILE A 85 6.98 6.87 -16.94
CA ILE A 85 5.87 6.32 -16.17
C ILE A 85 4.58 6.66 -16.91
N VAL A 86 3.81 5.62 -17.21
CA VAL A 86 2.43 5.76 -17.68
C VAL A 86 1.51 5.40 -16.53
N GLN A 87 0.71 6.36 -16.08
CA GLN A 87 -0.26 6.20 -15.01
C GLN A 87 -1.67 6.22 -15.59
N ALA A 88 -2.52 5.30 -15.12
CA ALA A 88 -3.93 5.31 -15.44
C ALA A 88 -4.81 4.85 -14.27
N CYS A 89 -6.07 5.29 -14.30
CA CYS A 89 -7.13 4.95 -13.36
C CYS A 89 -7.96 3.73 -13.83
N PHE A 90 -8.27 2.85 -12.88
CA PHE A 90 -8.98 1.58 -13.07
C PHE A 90 -10.01 1.38 -11.97
N LEU A 91 -10.98 0.48 -12.19
CA LEU A 91 -11.81 -0.02 -11.10
C LEU A 91 -11.06 -1.09 -10.31
N PRO A 92 -11.18 -1.16 -8.98
CA PRO A 92 -10.55 -2.23 -8.19
C PRO A 92 -11.00 -3.64 -8.56
N THR A 93 -12.18 -3.77 -9.20
CA THR A 93 -12.75 -5.03 -9.68
C THR A 93 -12.56 -5.25 -11.17
N GLU A 94 -11.82 -4.36 -11.84
CA GLU A 94 -11.56 -4.46 -13.26
C GLU A 94 -10.73 -5.71 -13.56
N LYS A 95 -11.17 -6.51 -14.53
CA LYS A 95 -10.44 -7.69 -14.97
C LYS A 95 -9.32 -7.25 -15.92
N GLY A 96 -8.12 -7.78 -15.70
CA GLY A 96 -6.96 -7.44 -16.50
C GLY A 96 -7.07 -7.94 -17.93
N LEU A 97 -7.38 -7.04 -18.86
CA LEU A 97 -6.78 -7.03 -20.20
C LEU A 97 -5.65 -6.01 -20.13
N PHE A 98 -4.59 -6.39 -19.40
CA PHE A 98 -3.34 -5.65 -19.34
C PHE A 98 -2.30 -6.42 -20.13
N LEU A 99 -2.58 -6.70 -21.41
CA LEU A 99 -1.67 -7.12 -22.48
C LEU A 99 -2.47 -7.18 -23.79
#